data_AF-A0A6H5HUE9-F1
#
_entry.id   AF-A0A6H5HUE9-F1
#
_cell.length_a   1.000
_cell.length_b   1.000
_cell.length_c   1.000
_cell.angle_alpha   90.00
_cell.angle_beta   90.00
_cell.angle_gamma   90.00
#
_symmetry.space_group_name_H-M   'P 1'
#
loop_
_entity.id
_entity.type
_entity.pdbx_description
1 polymer ?
#
loop_
_entity_poly.entity_id
_entity_poly.type
_entity_poly.pdbx_seq_one_letter_code
_entity_poly.pdbx_strand_id
1 'polypeptide(L)'
;MVQLVSGFASSAAAARSGFRAIILGAPGSGKGTISARIVDLLRVTHISTGDKLRQHIADRTELGERVKRYLDSGNLVPDDVMINLIDREINALKGRNWLLDGFPRTLSQAEALQRIQPVCLVINVDIPHRVIIDRLKNRWVHLPSGRVYNLGFNDPKVPGRDDVTNEPLSQRPDDRPEIVEKRLQRHAEMSASVIAFYERLNLLKSFSGETTDSIWPSIQQHLSQFLEK
;
A
#
# COMPACT_ATOMS: atom_id res chain seq x y z
N MET A 1 -18.84 26.92 14.62
CA MET A 1 -19.39 26.85 13.25
C MET A 1 -18.26 26.38 12.34
N VAL A 2 -18.15 25.06 12.12
CA VAL A 2 -17.03 24.44 11.39
C VAL A 2 -17.26 24.67 9.90
N GLN A 3 -16.31 25.31 9.22
CA GLN A 3 -16.32 25.46 7.77
C GLN A 3 -16.34 24.07 7.12
N LEU A 4 -17.41 23.80 6.37
CA LEU A 4 -17.50 22.68 5.43
C LEU A 4 -16.32 22.77 4.45
N VAL A 5 -15.55 21.69 4.34
CA VAL A 5 -14.51 21.53 3.30
C VAL A 5 -15.24 21.36 1.97
N SER A 6 -15.67 22.47 1.38
CA SER A 6 -16.31 22.52 0.06
C SER A 6 -15.25 22.37 -1.02
N GLY A 7 -14.93 21.14 -1.42
CA GLY A 7 -13.98 20.92 -2.52
C GLY A 7 -13.77 19.49 -2.99
N PHE A 8 -14.21 18.48 -2.24
CA PHE A 8 -14.01 17.07 -2.63
C PHE A 8 -15.33 16.40 -2.99
N ALA A 9 -15.31 15.60 -4.07
CA ALA A 9 -16.46 14.80 -4.50
C ALA A 9 -16.89 13.82 -3.39
N SER A 10 -18.20 13.62 -3.23
CA SER A 10 -18.73 12.66 -2.26
C SER A 10 -18.37 11.22 -2.64
N SER A 11 -18.27 10.32 -1.66
CA SER A 11 -18.03 8.88 -1.88
C SER A 11 -18.96 8.27 -2.93
N ALA A 12 -20.24 8.67 -2.92
CA ALA A 12 -21.24 8.21 -3.89
C ALA A 12 -21.00 8.74 -5.32
N ALA A 13 -20.47 9.95 -5.48
CA ALA A 13 -20.12 10.50 -6.79
C ALA A 13 -18.83 9.85 -7.34
N ALA A 14 -17.84 9.59 -6.48
CA ALA A 14 -16.62 8.90 -6.87
C ALA A 14 -16.87 7.42 -7.23
N ALA A 15 -17.72 6.73 -6.48
CA ALA A 15 -18.11 5.33 -6.75
C ALA A 15 -18.84 5.15 -8.10
N ARG A 16 -19.57 6.18 -8.56
CA ARG A 16 -20.21 6.19 -9.89
C ARG A 16 -19.22 6.20 -11.06
N SER A 17 -17.94 6.49 -10.80
CA SER A 17 -16.87 6.56 -11.79
C SER A 17 -15.88 5.38 -11.74
N GLY A 18 -16.27 4.28 -11.07
CA GLY A 18 -15.50 3.05 -10.93
C GLY A 18 -14.91 2.85 -9.52
N PHE A 19 -14.45 1.63 -9.24
CA PHE A 19 -13.75 1.30 -8.00
C PHE A 19 -12.34 1.90 -7.99
N ARG A 20 -12.13 2.88 -7.12
CA ARG A 20 -10.87 3.60 -6.92
C ARG A 20 -10.56 3.61 -5.44
N ALA A 21 -9.63 2.77 -5.02
CA ALA A 21 -9.36 2.56 -3.60
C ALA A 21 -7.89 2.66 -3.25
N ILE A 22 -7.65 2.96 -1.97
CA ILE A 22 -6.32 2.97 -1.35
C ILE A 22 -6.31 1.90 -0.27
N ILE A 23 -5.17 1.23 -0.09
CA ILE A 23 -4.89 0.41 1.08
C ILE A 23 -3.74 1.00 1.90
N LEU A 24 -4.02 1.28 3.17
CA LEU A 24 -3.10 1.77 4.17
C LEU A 24 -2.79 0.67 5.18
N GLY A 25 -1.60 0.76 5.78
CA GLY A 25 -1.17 -0.13 6.85
C GLY A 25 0.35 -0.17 6.99
N ALA A 26 0.80 -0.50 8.19
CA ALA A 26 2.22 -0.58 8.51
C ALA A 26 2.94 -1.65 7.66
N PRO A 27 4.26 -1.50 7.42
CA PRO A 27 5.07 -2.60 6.88
C PRO A 27 4.87 -3.86 7.72
N GLY A 28 4.56 -5.00 7.11
CA GLY A 28 4.30 -6.25 7.85
C GLY A 28 2.85 -6.44 8.34
N SER A 29 1.95 -5.47 8.12
CA SER A 29 0.52 -5.60 8.46
C SER A 29 -0.23 -6.68 7.67
N GLY A 30 0.35 -7.19 6.59
CA GLY A 30 -0.31 -8.13 5.69
C GLY A 30 -1.12 -7.45 4.59
N LYS A 31 -1.02 -6.12 4.46
CA LYS A 31 -1.67 -5.35 3.39
C LYS A 31 -1.40 -5.90 1.99
N GLY A 32 -0.19 -6.42 1.69
CA GLY A 32 0.12 -6.98 0.37
C GLY A 32 -0.69 -8.24 0.06
N THR A 33 -0.86 -9.13 1.05
CA THR A 33 -1.72 -10.31 0.95
C THR A 33 -3.18 -9.90 0.77
N ILE A 34 -3.63 -8.88 1.49
CA ILE A 34 -4.99 -8.33 1.36
C ILE A 34 -5.17 -7.72 -0.04
N SER A 35 -4.21 -6.92 -0.53
CA SER A 35 -4.23 -6.34 -1.88
C SER A 35 -4.41 -7.41 -2.95
N ALA A 36 -3.65 -8.51 -2.87
CA ALA A 36 -3.77 -9.63 -3.79
C ALA A 36 -5.20 -10.21 -3.78
N ARG A 37 -5.77 -10.46 -2.60
CA ARG A 37 -7.15 -10.96 -2.47
C ARG A 37 -8.19 -9.97 -3.02
N ILE A 38 -8.00 -8.66 -2.82
CA ILE A 38 -8.88 -7.62 -3.39
C ILE A 38 -8.81 -7.61 -4.91
N VAL A 39 -7.60 -7.69 -5.47
CA VAL A 39 -7.37 -7.73 -6.92
C VAL A 39 -8.05 -8.94 -7.55
N ASP A 40 -7.94 -10.11 -6.91
CA ASP A 40 -8.60 -11.32 -7.38
C ASP A 40 -10.13 -11.23 -7.29
N LEU A 41 -10.64 -10.67 -6.19
CA LEU A 41 -12.07 -10.52 -5.92
C LEU A 41 -12.75 -9.52 -6.88
N LEU A 42 -12.16 -8.33 -7.04
CA LEU A 42 -12.78 -7.20 -7.76
C LEU A 42 -12.23 -7.01 -9.18
N ARG A 43 -11.22 -7.79 -9.60
CA ARG A 43 -10.58 -7.69 -10.92
C ARG A 43 -10.05 -6.29 -11.23
N VAL A 44 -9.46 -5.63 -10.23
CA VAL A 44 -8.94 -4.26 -10.33
C VAL A 44 -7.43 -4.25 -10.57
N THR A 45 -6.92 -3.16 -11.15
CA THR A 45 -5.48 -3.02 -11.36
C THR A 45 -4.78 -2.63 -10.06
N HIS A 46 -3.75 -3.39 -9.67
CA HIS A 46 -2.93 -3.07 -8.50
C HIS A 46 -1.79 -2.10 -8.88
N ILE A 47 -1.70 -0.98 -8.17
CA ILE A 47 -0.59 -0.03 -8.29
C ILE A 47 0.19 -0.06 -6.96
N SER A 48 1.33 -0.73 -6.96
CA SER A 48 2.28 -0.71 -5.83
C SER A 48 3.35 0.33 -6.08
N THR A 49 3.33 1.42 -5.32
CA THR A 49 4.27 2.54 -5.53
C THR A 49 5.72 2.13 -5.29
N GLY A 50 5.93 1.25 -4.31
CA GLY A 50 7.25 0.69 -4.02
C GLY A 50 7.80 -0.17 -5.16
N ASP A 51 6.96 -0.97 -5.81
CA ASP A 51 7.39 -1.80 -6.95
C ASP A 51 7.70 -0.93 -8.17
N LYS A 52 6.85 0.08 -8.45
CA LYS A 52 7.07 1.03 -9.54
C LYS A 52 8.38 1.81 -9.40
N LEU A 53 8.69 2.30 -8.20
CA LEU A 53 9.96 2.96 -7.94
C LEU A 53 11.16 2.03 -8.12
N ARG A 54 11.08 0.79 -7.61
CA ARG A 54 12.14 -0.21 -7.80
C ARG A 54 12.36 -0.54 -9.27
N GLN A 55 11.28 -0.69 -10.03
CA GLN A 55 11.34 -0.94 -11.47
C GLN A 55 12.05 0.22 -12.18
N HIS A 56 11.66 1.48 -11.93
CA HIS A 56 12.34 2.63 -12.53
C HIS A 56 13.84 2.69 -12.20
N ILE A 57 14.23 2.36 -10.96
CA ILE A 57 15.64 2.30 -10.55
C ILE A 57 16.37 1.17 -11.31
N ALA A 58 15.77 -0.02 -11.41
CA ALA A 58 16.34 -1.17 -12.10
C ALA A 58 16.51 -0.90 -13.60
N ASP A 59 15.50 -0.30 -14.22
CA ASP A 59 15.47 0.06 -15.64
C ASP A 59 16.33 1.29 -15.97
N ARG A 60 16.93 1.93 -14.95
CA ARG A 60 17.76 3.15 -15.07
C ARG A 60 17.06 4.27 -15.85
N THR A 61 15.77 4.46 -15.59
CA THR A 61 15.04 5.60 -16.18
C THR A 61 15.51 6.91 -15.53
N GLU A 62 15.25 8.05 -16.19
CA GLU A 62 15.56 9.37 -15.61
C GLU A 62 14.93 9.55 -14.21
N LEU A 63 13.68 9.10 -14.05
CA LEU A 63 13.01 9.09 -12.75
C LEU A 63 13.72 8.15 -11.77
N GLY A 64 14.10 6.96 -12.21
CA GLY A 64 14.83 5.98 -11.41
C GLY A 64 16.15 6.51 -10.87
N GLU A 65 16.95 7.17 -11.71
CA GLU A 65 18.21 7.78 -11.31
C GLU A 65 18.00 8.95 -10.33
N ARG A 66 16.96 9.77 -10.54
CA ARG A 66 16.59 10.85 -9.61
C ARG A 66 16.15 10.29 -8.26
N VAL A 67 15.29 9.27 -8.25
CA VAL A 67 14.81 8.59 -7.03
C VAL A 67 15.99 7.94 -6.30
N LYS A 68 16.86 7.24 -7.03
CA LYS A 68 18.05 6.60 -6.45
C LYS A 68 18.94 7.61 -5.73
N ARG A 69 19.17 8.80 -6.30
CA ARG A 69 19.94 9.87 -5.62
C ARG A 69 19.34 10.29 -4.28
N TYR A 70 18.02 10.44 -4.19
CA TYR A 70 17.38 10.77 -2.91
C TYR A 70 17.57 9.64 -1.89
N LEU A 71 17.38 8.39 -2.31
CA LEU A 71 17.50 7.23 -1.43
C LEU A 71 18.94 7.02 -0.95
N ASP A 72 19.92 7.12 -1.85
CA ASP A 72 21.35 6.97 -1.54
C ASP A 72 21.84 8.07 -0.58
N SER A 73 21.24 9.27 -0.63
CA SER A 73 21.53 10.36 0.30
C SER A 73 20.72 10.30 1.60
N GLY A 74 19.96 9.22 1.84
CA GLY A 74 19.09 9.06 3.02
C GLY A 74 17.85 9.98 3.05
N ASN A 75 17.57 10.69 1.95
CA ASN A 75 16.43 11.59 1.82
C ASN A 75 15.20 10.83 1.35
N LEU A 76 14.02 11.33 1.73
CA LEU A 76 12.77 10.84 1.17
C LEU A 76 12.58 11.40 -0.25
N VAL A 77 11.92 10.62 -1.10
CA VAL A 77 11.48 11.10 -2.41
C VAL A 77 10.47 12.24 -2.21
N PRO A 78 10.67 13.42 -2.82
CA PRO A 78 9.77 14.55 -2.66
C PRO A 78 8.32 14.25 -3.06
N ASP A 79 7.37 14.90 -2.40
CA ASP A 79 5.93 14.66 -2.60
C ASP A 79 5.49 14.95 -4.03
N ASP A 80 5.99 16.01 -4.67
CA ASP A 80 5.67 16.37 -6.06
C ASP A 80 6.10 15.29 -7.05
N VAL A 81 7.27 14.67 -6.82
CA VAL A 81 7.76 13.56 -7.64
C VAL A 81 6.84 12.36 -7.52
N MET A 82 6.44 12.03 -6.28
CA MET A 82 5.55 10.91 -6.01
C MET A 82 4.15 11.14 -6.60
N ILE A 83 3.57 12.33 -6.41
CA ILE A 83 2.26 12.71 -6.95
C ILE A 83 2.25 12.57 -8.48
N ASN A 84 3.27 13.12 -9.15
CA ASN A 84 3.39 13.05 -10.62
C ASN A 84 3.54 11.61 -11.13
N LEU A 85 4.30 10.77 -10.43
CA LEU A 85 4.43 9.35 -10.79
C LEU A 85 3.06 8.66 -10.71
N ILE A 86 2.34 8.83 -9.60
CA ILE A 86 1.07 8.14 -9.38
C ILE A 86 -0.02 8.63 -10.32
N ASP A 87 -0.07 9.93 -10.62
CA ASP A 87 -1.01 10.45 -11.61
C ASP A 87 -0.77 9.85 -13.00
N ARG A 88 0.49 9.74 -13.44
CA ARG A 88 0.84 9.10 -14.71
C ARG A 88 0.44 7.62 -14.75
N GLU A 89 0.73 6.89 -13.68
CA GLU A 89 0.36 5.47 -13.56
C GLU A 89 -1.15 5.26 -13.61
N ILE A 90 -1.94 6.08 -12.91
CA ILE A 90 -3.40 6.01 -12.92
C ILE A 90 -3.97 6.40 -14.29
N ASN A 91 -3.47 7.47 -14.91
CA ASN A 91 -3.93 7.90 -16.23
C ASN A 91 -3.63 6.86 -17.32
N ALA A 92 -2.52 6.12 -17.21
CA ALA A 92 -2.19 5.01 -18.11
C ALA A 92 -3.23 3.86 -18.06
N LEU A 93 -4.02 3.75 -16.99
CA LEU A 93 -5.08 2.75 -16.85
C LEU A 93 -6.32 3.05 -17.69
N LYS A 94 -6.43 4.24 -18.29
CA LYS A 94 -7.54 4.64 -19.18
C LYS A 94 -8.93 4.40 -18.56
N GLY A 95 -9.09 4.75 -17.27
CA GLY A 95 -10.36 4.67 -16.55
C GLY A 95 -10.70 3.30 -15.95
N ARG A 96 -9.82 2.30 -16.02
CA ARG A 96 -10.01 1.03 -15.31
C ARG A 96 -9.99 1.22 -13.78
N ASN A 97 -10.71 0.36 -13.08
CA ASN A 97 -10.70 0.29 -11.63
C ASN A 97 -9.30 -0.04 -11.09
N TRP A 98 -8.95 0.53 -9.94
CA TRP A 98 -7.61 0.37 -9.36
C TRP A 98 -7.61 0.33 -7.83
N LEU A 99 -6.58 -0.33 -7.30
CA LEU A 99 -6.19 -0.35 -5.91
C LEU A 99 -4.76 0.18 -5.78
N LEU A 100 -4.60 1.27 -5.02
CA LEU A 100 -3.32 1.90 -4.76
C LEU A 100 -2.75 1.43 -3.42
N ASP A 101 -1.54 0.87 -3.44
CA ASP A 101 -0.80 0.41 -2.26
C ASP A 101 0.50 1.22 -2.08
N GLY A 102 0.66 1.79 -0.87
CA GLY A 102 1.90 2.45 -0.44
C GLY A 102 1.95 3.95 -0.72
N PHE A 103 0.84 4.55 -1.15
CA PHE A 103 0.61 5.99 -1.31
C PHE A 103 -0.86 6.31 -1.06
N PRO A 104 -1.20 7.44 -0.44
CA PRO A 104 -0.34 8.50 0.06
C PRO A 104 0.34 8.14 1.40
N ARG A 105 1.46 8.80 1.69
CA ARG A 105 2.20 8.70 2.96
C ARG A 105 2.20 9.99 3.76
N THR A 106 1.98 11.13 3.13
CA THR A 106 1.88 12.44 3.77
C THR A 106 0.50 13.04 3.55
N LEU A 107 0.11 14.01 4.38
CA LEU A 107 -1.13 14.75 4.19
C LEU A 107 -1.17 15.45 2.83
N SER A 108 -0.07 16.10 2.42
CA SER A 108 0.02 16.80 1.14
C SER A 108 -0.18 15.86 -0.06
N GLN A 109 0.35 14.63 0.01
CA GLN A 109 0.07 13.59 -0.99
C GLN A 109 -1.41 13.20 -1.01
N ALA A 110 -2.05 13.05 0.16
CA ALA A 110 -3.46 12.66 0.25
C ALA A 110 -4.42 13.72 -0.31
N GLU A 111 -4.17 15.00 0.03
CA GLU A 111 -4.93 16.14 -0.48
C GLU A 111 -4.76 16.32 -1.99
N ALA A 112 -3.52 16.17 -2.49
CA ALA A 112 -3.25 16.19 -3.91
C ALA A 112 -3.99 15.06 -4.63
N LEU A 113 -3.84 13.81 -4.16
CA LEU A 113 -4.47 12.63 -4.76
C LEU A 113 -5.99 12.77 -4.83
N GLN A 114 -6.64 13.15 -3.73
CA GLN A 114 -8.10 13.27 -3.69
C GLN A 114 -8.63 14.35 -4.63
N ARG A 115 -7.81 15.36 -4.95
CA ARG A 115 -8.16 16.43 -5.90
C ARG A 115 -7.99 16.00 -7.36
N ILE A 116 -6.92 15.28 -7.70
CA ILE A 116 -6.62 14.90 -9.09
C ILE A 116 -7.24 13.56 -9.50
N GLN A 117 -7.34 12.62 -8.56
CA GLN A 117 -7.83 11.25 -8.75
C GLN A 117 -8.70 10.86 -7.53
N PRO A 118 -9.93 11.39 -7.42
CA PRO A 118 -10.80 11.14 -6.28
C PRO A 118 -11.02 9.64 -6.03
N VAL A 119 -10.85 9.22 -4.77
CA VAL A 119 -11.08 7.83 -4.36
C VAL A 119 -12.45 7.66 -3.71
N CYS A 120 -12.99 6.45 -3.81
CA CYS A 120 -14.27 6.09 -3.19
C CYS A 120 -14.10 5.34 -1.86
N LEU A 121 -12.92 4.75 -1.61
CA LEU A 121 -12.64 3.95 -0.41
C LEU A 121 -11.16 4.00 -0.01
N VAL A 122 -10.90 4.08 1.29
CA VAL A 122 -9.57 3.87 1.88
C VAL A 122 -9.66 2.77 2.92
N ILE A 123 -8.96 1.67 2.70
CA ILE A 123 -8.92 0.50 3.59
C ILE A 123 -7.71 0.65 4.50
N ASN A 124 -7.91 0.77 5.81
CA ASN A 124 -6.82 0.80 6.77
C ASN A 124 -6.70 -0.54 7.49
N VAL A 125 -5.54 -1.19 7.35
CA VAL A 125 -5.23 -2.47 8.00
C VAL A 125 -4.43 -2.18 9.27
N ASP A 126 -5.11 -2.28 10.41
CA ASP A 126 -4.58 -1.94 11.73
C ASP A 126 -4.21 -3.21 12.51
N ILE A 127 -2.90 -3.42 12.69
CA ILE A 127 -2.35 -4.62 13.33
C ILE A 127 -1.49 -4.18 14.52
N PRO A 128 -1.60 -4.85 15.68
CA PRO A 128 -0.74 -4.55 16.82
C PRO A 128 0.75 -4.63 16.48
N HIS A 129 1.55 -3.67 16.96
CA HIS A 129 3.00 -3.59 16.69
C HIS A 129 3.73 -4.90 17.00
N ARG A 130 3.39 -5.55 18.11
CA ARG A 130 3.98 -6.85 18.51
C ARG A 130 3.90 -7.90 17.39
N VAL A 131 2.73 -8.00 16.76
CA VAL A 131 2.46 -8.97 15.69
C VAL A 131 3.25 -8.60 14.44
N ILE A 132 3.33 -7.32 14.12
CA ILE A 132 4.09 -6.83 12.97
C ILE A 132 5.59 -7.16 13.12
N ILE A 133 6.15 -6.89 14.30
CA ILE A 133 7.57 -7.17 14.59
C ILE A 133 7.87 -8.66 14.38
N ASP A 134 7.04 -9.55 14.92
CA ASP A 134 7.24 -10.99 14.80
C ASP A 134 7.11 -11.47 13.35
N ARG A 135 6.17 -10.90 12.58
CA ARG A 135 6.06 -11.20 11.14
C ARG A 135 7.29 -10.75 10.36
N LEU A 136 7.84 -9.56 10.65
CA LEU A 136 8.98 -9.04 9.89
C LEU A 136 10.26 -9.84 10.15
N LYS A 137 10.46 -10.37 11.36
CA LYS A 137 11.58 -11.29 11.67
C LYS A 137 11.57 -12.54 10.78
N ASN A 138 10.38 -13.05 10.46
CA ASN A 138 10.21 -14.29 9.70
C ASN A 138 10.00 -14.06 8.20
N ARG A 139 10.16 -12.82 7.71
CA ARG A 139 9.90 -12.47 6.31
C ARG A 139 11.11 -12.75 5.41
N TRP A 140 10.88 -13.54 4.39
CA TRP A 140 11.81 -13.85 3.32
C TRP A 140 11.27 -13.35 1.98
N VAL A 141 12.15 -12.90 1.09
CA VAL A 141 11.77 -12.29 -0.18
C VAL A 141 12.65 -12.83 -1.29
N HIS A 142 12.02 -13.21 -2.39
CA HIS A 142 12.69 -13.43 -3.65
C HIS A 142 12.86 -12.08 -4.35
N LEU A 143 14.08 -11.51 -4.34
CA LEU A 143 14.33 -10.14 -4.80
C LEU A 143 13.92 -9.88 -6.26
N PRO A 144 14.22 -10.77 -7.22
CA PRO A 144 13.89 -10.53 -8.63
C PRO A 144 12.39 -10.44 -8.90
N SER A 145 11.57 -11.25 -8.21
CA SER A 145 10.12 -11.28 -8.43
C SER A 145 9.31 -10.47 -7.41
N GLY A 146 9.91 -10.12 -6.28
CA GLY A 146 9.21 -9.52 -5.15
C GLY A 146 8.32 -10.48 -4.35
N ARG A 147 8.30 -11.79 -4.66
CA ARG A 147 7.52 -12.80 -3.90
C ARG A 147 7.96 -12.83 -2.45
N VAL A 148 7.00 -12.93 -1.54
CA VAL A 148 7.21 -12.85 -0.08
C VAL A 148 6.76 -14.14 0.59
N TYR A 149 7.61 -14.67 1.45
CA TYR A 149 7.40 -15.83 2.30
C TYR A 149 7.49 -15.38 3.77
N ASN A 150 6.66 -15.96 4.63
CA ASN A 150 6.68 -15.74 6.07
C ASN A 150 6.71 -17.09 6.75
N LEU A 151 7.83 -17.37 7.43
CA LEU A 151 8.02 -18.69 8.03
C LEU A 151 6.94 -18.99 9.08
N GLY A 152 6.28 -20.13 8.97
CA GLY A 152 5.15 -20.55 9.80
C GLY A 152 3.77 -20.05 9.34
N PHE A 153 3.70 -19.26 8.27
CA PHE A 153 2.41 -18.83 7.68
C PHE A 153 2.30 -19.24 6.21
N ASN A 154 3.30 -18.88 5.40
CA ASN A 154 3.42 -19.31 4.02
C ASN A 154 4.87 -19.69 3.73
N ASP A 155 5.29 -20.81 4.33
CA ASP A 155 6.61 -21.38 4.15
C ASP A 155 6.89 -21.71 2.67
N PRO A 156 8.13 -21.50 2.18
CA PRO A 156 8.51 -22.02 0.87
C PRO A 156 8.51 -23.54 0.89
N LYS A 157 8.22 -24.17 -0.26
CA LYS A 157 8.26 -25.63 -0.44
C LYS A 157 9.63 -26.21 -0.12
N VAL A 158 10.69 -25.47 -0.45
CA VAL A 158 12.07 -25.80 -0.11
C VAL A 158 12.65 -24.67 0.74
N PRO A 159 13.17 -24.95 1.95
CA PRO A 159 13.72 -23.94 2.83
C PRO A 159 14.76 -23.05 2.13
N GLY A 160 14.54 -21.73 2.18
CA GLY A 160 15.43 -20.72 1.61
C GLY A 160 15.37 -20.59 0.08
N ARG A 161 14.42 -21.23 -0.60
CA ARG A 161 14.27 -21.15 -2.07
C ARG A 161 12.90 -20.70 -2.50
N ASP A 162 12.86 -19.95 -3.60
CA ASP A 162 11.64 -19.50 -4.24
C ASP A 162 10.90 -20.66 -4.93
N ASP A 163 9.59 -20.76 -4.73
CA ASP A 163 8.80 -21.90 -5.22
C ASP A 163 8.64 -21.97 -6.74
N VAL A 164 8.90 -20.86 -7.45
CA VAL A 164 8.71 -20.76 -8.91
C VAL A 164 10.03 -20.91 -9.64
N THR A 165 11.08 -20.26 -9.14
CA THR A 165 12.38 -20.17 -9.82
C THR A 165 13.46 -21.02 -9.17
N ASN A 166 13.22 -21.52 -7.94
CA ASN A 166 14.20 -22.23 -7.12
C ASN A 166 15.45 -21.40 -6.76
N GLU A 167 15.43 -20.09 -7.04
CA GLU A 167 16.46 -19.12 -6.67
C GLU A 167 16.47 -18.83 -5.16
N PRO A 168 17.60 -18.37 -4.59
CA PRO A 168 17.71 -18.13 -3.16
C PRO A 168 16.81 -16.99 -2.68
N LEU A 169 16.16 -17.21 -1.54
CA LEU A 169 15.46 -16.17 -0.80
C LEU A 169 16.44 -15.35 0.05
N SER A 170 16.08 -14.11 0.34
CA SER A 170 16.85 -13.22 1.22
C SER A 170 15.94 -12.45 2.17
N GLN A 171 16.49 -12.01 3.30
CA GLN A 171 15.83 -11.04 4.16
C GLN A 171 16.16 -9.62 3.71
N ARG A 172 15.21 -8.70 3.81
CA ARG A 172 15.49 -7.31 3.47
C ARG A 172 16.33 -6.67 4.59
N PRO A 173 17.30 -5.79 4.26
CA PRO A 173 18.05 -5.05 5.27
C PRO A 173 17.15 -4.33 6.27
N ASP A 174 16.03 -3.78 5.80
CA ASP A 174 15.07 -3.02 6.60
C ASP A 174 14.19 -3.85 7.56
N ASP A 175 14.30 -5.18 7.53
CA ASP A 175 13.53 -6.09 8.41
C ASP A 175 14.32 -6.47 9.69
N ARG A 176 15.54 -5.93 9.87
CA ARG A 176 16.30 -6.06 11.13
C ARG A 176 15.55 -5.43 12.30
N PRO A 177 15.50 -6.06 13.50
CA PRO A 177 14.70 -5.57 14.63
C PRO A 177 14.92 -4.08 14.99
N GLU A 178 16.18 -3.64 15.00
CA GLU A 178 16.57 -2.25 15.30
C GLU A 178 16.02 -1.22 14.28
N ILE A 179 15.83 -1.65 13.03
CA ILE A 179 15.34 -0.81 11.93
C ILE A 179 13.81 -0.86 11.88
N VAL A 180 13.21 -2.01 12.19
CA VAL A 180 11.76 -2.22 12.22
C VAL A 180 11.08 -1.22 13.14
N GLU A 181 11.55 -1.08 14.39
CA GLU A 181 10.91 -0.17 15.37
C GLU A 181 10.87 1.28 14.85
N LYS A 182 12.02 1.77 14.36
CA LYS A 182 12.12 3.12 13.77
C LYS A 182 11.20 3.30 12.58
N ARG A 183 11.02 2.25 11.76
CA ARG A 183 10.11 2.28 10.61
C ARG A 183 8.65 2.29 11.04
N LEU A 184 8.29 1.55 12.08
CA LEU A 184 6.93 1.54 12.63
C LEU A 184 6.59 2.90 13.25
N GLN A 185 7.49 3.48 14.03
CA GLN A 185 7.31 4.81 14.61
C GLN A 185 7.12 5.88 13.52
N ARG A 186 8.05 5.94 12.55
CA ARG A 186 7.93 6.88 11.43
C ARG A 186 6.65 6.65 10.63
N HIS A 187 6.24 5.40 10.43
CA HIS A 187 4.99 5.10 9.75
C HIS A 187 3.80 5.67 10.53
N ALA A 188 3.70 5.42 11.84
CA ALA A 188 2.62 5.90 12.68
C ALA A 188 2.50 7.44 12.68
N GLU A 189 3.64 8.13 12.79
CA GLU A 189 3.71 9.60 12.74
C GLU A 189 3.17 10.16 11.42
N MET A 190 3.58 9.57 10.29
CA MET A 190 3.17 10.02 8.96
C MET A 190 1.72 9.62 8.63
N SER A 191 1.31 8.41 9.00
CA SER A 191 0.00 7.86 8.65
C SER A 191 -1.14 8.49 9.42
N ALA A 192 -0.89 8.99 10.64
CA ALA A 192 -1.93 9.59 11.48
C ALA A 192 -2.67 10.74 10.78
N SER A 193 -1.93 11.66 10.13
CA SER A 193 -2.53 12.77 9.39
C SER A 193 -3.30 12.32 8.14
N VAL A 194 -2.84 11.27 7.47
CA VAL A 194 -3.51 10.69 6.30
C VAL A 194 -4.81 10.00 6.69
N ILE A 195 -4.78 9.20 7.77
CA ILE A 195 -5.94 8.54 8.36
C ILE A 195 -7.00 9.57 8.74
N ALA A 196 -6.62 10.58 9.53
CA ALA A 196 -7.53 11.65 9.95
C ALA A 196 -8.12 12.44 8.78
N PHE A 197 -7.37 12.62 7.68
CA PHE A 197 -7.89 13.25 6.46
C PHE A 197 -9.01 12.42 5.82
N TYR A 198 -8.80 11.12 5.58
CA TYR A 198 -9.81 10.27 4.96
C TYR A 198 -10.98 9.91 5.88
N GLU A 199 -10.79 9.92 7.20
CA GLU A 199 -11.88 9.83 8.18
C GLU A 199 -12.83 11.03 8.07
N ARG A 200 -12.30 12.26 7.98
CA ARG A 200 -13.12 13.47 7.81
C ARG A 200 -13.91 13.48 6.51
N LEU A 201 -13.41 12.81 5.47
CA LEU A 201 -14.11 12.65 4.20
C LEU A 201 -15.10 11.48 4.20
N ASN A 202 -15.19 10.71 5.29
CA ASN A 202 -15.99 9.49 5.40
C ASN A 202 -15.65 8.45 4.33
N LEU A 203 -14.37 8.37 3.95
CA LEU A 203 -13.83 7.42 2.97
C LEU A 203 -13.02 6.30 3.64
N LEU A 204 -12.57 6.49 4.88
CA LEU A 204 -11.76 5.52 5.60
C LEU A 204 -12.63 4.41 6.21
N LYS A 205 -12.22 3.15 5.99
CA LYS A 205 -12.68 2.01 6.76
C LYS A 205 -11.49 1.26 7.36
N SER A 206 -11.41 1.27 8.70
CA SER A 206 -10.39 0.54 9.45
C SER A 206 -10.83 -0.87 9.78
N PHE A 207 -9.90 -1.82 9.65
CA PHE A 207 -10.07 -3.22 10.01
C PHE A 207 -8.91 -3.66 10.89
N SER A 208 -9.23 -4.04 12.12
CA SER A 208 -8.24 -4.43 13.12
C SER A 208 -8.24 -5.94 13.35
N GLY A 209 -7.08 -6.52 13.62
CA GLY A 209 -6.93 -7.94 13.96
C GLY A 209 -5.47 -8.38 14.04
N GLU A 210 -5.25 -9.67 14.27
CA GLU A 210 -3.89 -10.23 14.41
C GLU A 210 -3.43 -11.03 13.21
N THR A 211 -4.34 -11.57 12.38
CA THR A 211 -3.98 -12.33 11.18
C THR A 211 -4.72 -11.81 9.96
N THR A 212 -4.14 -11.98 8.77
CA THR A 212 -4.84 -11.61 7.54
C THR A 212 -6.12 -12.43 7.37
N ASP A 213 -6.15 -13.68 7.84
CA ASP A 213 -7.32 -14.54 7.75
C ASP A 213 -8.44 -14.16 8.71
N SER A 214 -8.12 -13.60 9.89
CA SER A 214 -9.16 -13.08 10.78
C SER A 214 -9.79 -11.80 10.25
N ILE A 215 -9.02 -10.99 9.50
CA ILE A 215 -9.45 -9.67 9.03
C ILE A 215 -10.17 -9.75 7.68
N TRP A 216 -9.73 -10.67 6.81
CA TRP A 216 -10.21 -10.78 5.44
C TRP A 216 -11.74 -10.93 5.31
N PRO A 217 -12.45 -11.74 6.11
CA PRO A 217 -13.90 -11.87 6.00
C PRO A 217 -14.64 -10.55 6.15
N SER A 218 -14.23 -9.70 7.09
CA SER A 218 -14.82 -8.37 7.29
C SER A 218 -14.53 -7.42 6.13
N ILE A 219 -13.30 -7.46 5.58
CA ILE A 219 -12.95 -6.70 4.38
C ILE A 219 -13.79 -7.15 3.20
N GLN A 220 -13.87 -8.46 2.96
CA GLN A 220 -14.65 -9.05 1.87
C GLN A 220 -16.13 -8.68 1.97
N GLN A 221 -16.72 -8.76 3.17
CA GLN A 221 -18.09 -8.34 3.40
C GLN A 221 -18.29 -6.86 3.06
N HIS A 222 -17.38 -5.98 3.48
CA HIS A 222 -17.46 -4.56 3.14
C HIS A 222 -17.28 -4.30 1.64
N LEU A 223 -16.42 -5.07 0.97
CA LEU A 223 -16.18 -4.95 -0.46
C LEU A 223 -17.33 -5.49 -1.31
N SER A 224 -18.22 -6.32 -0.74
CA SER A 224 -19.36 -6.87 -1.47
C SER A 224 -20.29 -5.80 -2.06
N GLN A 225 -20.34 -4.60 -1.48
CA GLN A 225 -21.10 -3.47 -2.03
C GLN A 225 -20.52 -2.89 -3.34
N PHE A 226 -19.26 -3.24 -3.67
CA PHE A 226 -18.56 -2.81 -4.89
C PHE A 226 -18.45 -3.93 -5.93
N LEU A 227 -18.88 -5.16 -5.58
CA LEU A 227 -19.09 -6.20 -6.57
C LEU A 227 -20.28 -5.78 -7.44
N GLU A 228 -20.08 -5.74 -8.75
CA GLU A 228 -21.14 -5.46 -9.71
C GLU A 228 -22.36 -6.36 -9.43
N LYS A 229 -23.56 -5.76 -9.47
CA LYS A 229 -24.77 -6.50 -9.83
C LYS A 229 -24.81 -6.66 -11.35
#